data_AF-A0A0F9D086-F1
#
_entry.id   AF-A0A0F9D086-F1
#
_cell.length_a   1.000
_cell.length_b   1.000
_cell.length_c   1.000
_cell.angle_alpha   90.00
_cell.angle_beta   90.00
_cell.angle_gamma   90.00
#
_symmetry.space_group_name_H-M   'P 1'
#
loop_
_entity.id
_entity.type
_entity.pdbx_description
1 polymer ?
#
loop_
_entity_poly.entity_id
_entity_poly.type
_entity_poly.pdbx_seq_one_letter_code
_entity_poly.pdbx_strand_id
1 'polypeptide(L)' 'MYQAREIVKRQNGEINSLISHIEHEIHINAIIQKKLSDCLLKVISQARSSQLLEIKIELQQALLEYNNNLKEE' A
#
# COMPACT_ATOMS: atom_id res chain seq x y z
N MET A 1 6.90 9.02 -0.08
CA MET A 1 7.53 9.06 1.27
C MET A 1 6.97 10.10 2.26
N TYR A 2 6.99 11.42 2.00
CA TYR A 2 6.56 12.42 3.00
C TYR A 2 5.12 12.22 3.49
N GLN A 3 4.20 11.93 2.57
CA GLN A 3 2.80 11.66 2.89
C GLN A 3 2.59 10.40 3.73
N ALA A 4 3.31 9.31 3.44
CA ALA A 4 3.22 8.07 4.20
C ALA A 4 3.64 8.26 5.67
N ARG A 5 4.73 9.01 5.91
CA ARG A 5 5.18 9.38 7.25
C ARG A 5 4.13 10.20 8.00
N GLU A 6 3.53 11.19 7.36
CA GLU A 6 2.44 11.97 7.96
C GLU A 6 1.23 11.10 8.33
N ILE A 7 0.82 10.19 7.45
CA ILE A 7 -0.30 9.27 7.70
C ILE A 7 -0.01 8.40 8.92
N VAL A 8 1.16 7.75 8.97
CA VAL A 8 1.56 6.91 10.11
C VAL A 8 1.59 7.71 11.40
N LYS A 9 2.17 8.92 11.38
CA LYS A 9 2.24 9.78 12.56
C LYS A 9 0.85 10.22 13.05
N ARG A 10 -0.06 10.61 12.15
CA ARG A 10 -1.44 11.02 12.50
C ARG A 10 -2.26 9.86 13.06
N GLN A 11 -1.95 8.64 12.66
CA GLN A 11 -2.60 7.43 13.15
C GLN A 11 -1.85 6.78 14.32
N ASN A 12 -0.79 7.40 14.86
CA ASN A 12 0.04 6.84 15.93
C ASN A 12 0.53 5.41 15.64
N GLY A 13 0.87 5.11 14.39
CA GLY A 13 1.29 3.76 13.98
C GLY A 13 0.16 2.75 13.72
N GLU A 14 -1.10 3.09 14.02
CA GLU A 14 -2.27 2.22 13.83
C GLU A 14 -2.76 2.17 12.37
N ILE A 15 -1.88 1.72 11.46
CA ILE A 15 -2.18 1.65 10.02
C ILE A 15 -2.35 0.22 9.48
N ASN A 16 -2.36 -0.80 10.35
CA ASN A 16 -2.48 -2.19 9.93
C ASN A 16 -3.79 -2.47 9.16
N SER A 17 -4.89 -1.86 9.57
CA SER A 17 -6.18 -1.95 8.85
C SER A 17 -6.08 -1.37 7.44
N LEU A 18 -5.40 -0.22 7.28
CA LEU A 18 -5.17 0.41 5.98
C LEU A 18 -4.28 -0.46 5.08
N ILE A 19 -3.20 -1.01 5.62
CA ILE A 19 -2.32 -1.94 4.88
C ILE A 19 -3.10 -3.16 4.42
N SER A 20 -3.91 -3.77 5.30
CA SER A 20 -4.72 -4.93 4.97
C SER A 20 -5.75 -4.64 3.88
N HIS A 21 -6.37 -3.46 3.91
CA HIS A 21 -7.28 -3.03 2.85
C HIS A 21 -6.55 -2.90 1.50
N ILE A 22 -5.37 -2.28 1.48
CA ILE A 22 -4.56 -2.16 0.25
C ILE A 22 -4.16 -3.54 -0.28
N GLU A 23 -3.77 -4.47 0.59
CA GLU A 23 -3.47 -5.86 0.21
C GLU A 23 -4.67 -6.56 -0.42
N HIS A 24 -5.85 -6.36 0.15
CA HIS A 24 -7.09 -6.93 -0.38
C HIS A 24 -7.41 -6.40 -1.78
N GLU A 25 -7.29 -5.08 -2.00
CA GLU A 25 -7.48 -4.46 -3.31
C GLU A 25 -6.49 -4.98 -4.35
N ILE A 26 -5.20 -5.10 -3.98
CA ILE A 26 -4.17 -5.71 -4.85
C ILE A 26 -4.58 -7.14 -5.23
N HIS A 27 -5.08 -7.91 -4.27
CA HIS A 27 -5.48 -9.30 -4.47
C HIS A 27 -6.68 -9.41 -5.43
N ILE A 28 -7.75 -8.64 -5.20
CA ILE A 28 -8.90 -8.58 -6.10
C ILE A 28 -8.47 -8.17 -7.51
N ASN A 29 -7.62 -7.14 -7.62
CA ASN A 29 -7.18 -6.65 -8.91
C ASN A 29 -6.38 -7.71 -9.67
N ALA A 30 -5.55 -8.51 -8.99
CA ALA A 30 -4.85 -9.64 -9.60
C ALA A 30 -5.81 -10.73 -10.12
N ILE A 31 -6.91 -11.00 -9.42
CA ILE A 31 -7.95 -11.93 -9.88
C ILE A 31 -8.61 -11.39 -11.15
N ILE A 32 -8.95 -10.10 -11.17
CA ILE A 32 -9.55 -9.44 -12.35
C ILE A 32 -8.58 -9.51 -13.54
N GLN A 33 -7.30 -9.18 -13.36
CA GLN A 33 -6.29 -9.23 -14.43
C GLN A 33 -6.13 -10.60 -15.07
N LYS A 34 -6.29 -11.68 -14.30
CA LYS A 34 -6.26 -13.06 -14.82
C LYS A 34 -7.45 -13.38 -15.73
N LYS A 35 -8.56 -12.64 -15.60
CA LYS A 35 -9.77 -12.80 -16.41
C LYS A 35 -9.80 -11.86 -17.62
N LEU A 36 -9.02 -10.78 -17.60
CA LEU A 36 -8.90 -9.86 -18.70
C LEU A 36 -8.03 -10.43 -19.83
N SER A 37 -8.53 -10.32 -21.06
CA SER A 37 -7.70 -10.46 -22.26
C SER A 37 -6.66 -9.34 -22.32
N ASP A 38 -5.64 -9.51 -23.16
CA ASP A 38 -4.63 -8.47 -23.37
C ASP A 38 -5.28 -7.26 -24.05
N CYS A 39 -5.61 -6.26 -23.24
CA CYS A 39 -6.35 -5.08 -23.63
C CYS A 39 -5.95 -3.88 -22.75
N LEU A 40 -6.39 -2.69 -23.15
CA LEU A 40 -6.13 -1.45 -22.41
C LEU A 40 -6.56 -1.55 -20.92
N LEU A 41 -7.68 -2.23 -20.64
CA LEU A 41 -8.16 -2.41 -19.28
C LEU A 41 -7.18 -3.22 -18.42
N LYS A 42 -6.53 -4.23 -19.00
CA LYS A 42 -5.50 -5.03 -18.30
C LYS A 42 -4.27 -4.17 -17.97
N VAL A 43 -3.84 -3.31 -18.91
CA VAL A 43 -2.71 -2.39 -18.70
C VAL A 43 -3.02 -1.38 -17.59
N ILE A 44 -4.20 -0.76 -17.62
CA ILE A 44 -4.65 0.18 -16.58
C ILE A 44 -4.71 -0.51 -15.22
N SER A 45 -5.29 -1.71 -15.18
CA SER A 45 -5.36 -2.50 -13.96
C SER A 45 -3.96 -2.83 -13.43
N GLN A 46 -3.00 -3.21 -14.28
CA GLN A 46 -1.61 -3.46 -13.89
C GLN A 46 -0.95 -2.21 -13.29
N ALA A 47 -1.11 -1.05 -13.93
CA ALA A 47 -0.59 0.21 -13.41
C ALA A 47 -1.16 0.53 -12.02
N ARG A 48 -2.46 0.32 -11.81
CA ARG A 48 -3.11 0.50 -10.51
C ARG A 48 -2.56 -0.46 -9.45
N SER A 49 -2.31 -1.73 -9.79
CA SER A 49 -1.66 -2.68 -8.87
C SER A 49 -0.27 -2.21 -8.45
N SER A 50 0.54 -1.72 -9.40
CA SER A 50 1.88 -1.22 -9.09
C SER A 50 1.84 -0.02 -8.16
N GLN A 51 0.91 0.92 -8.38
CA GLN A 51 0.72 2.09 -7.51
C GLN A 51 0.30 1.69 -6.10
N LEU A 52 -0.65 0.76 -5.96
CA LEU A 52 -1.08 0.27 -4.64
C LEU A 52 0.06 -0.45 -3.90
N LEU A 53 0.89 -1.21 -4.62
CA LEU A 53 2.05 -1.88 -4.05
C LEU A 53 3.09 -0.86 -3.55
N GLU A 54 3.35 0.19 -4.34
CA GLU A 54 4.24 1.29 -3.94
C GLU A 54 3.74 1.97 -2.66
N ILE A 55 2.45 2.35 -2.61
CA ILE A 55 1.84 2.96 -1.42
C ILE A 55 1.97 2.05 -0.20
N LYS A 56 1.71 0.75 -0.36
CA LYS A 56 1.87 -0.23 0.72
C LYS A 56 3.30 -0.24 1.27
N ILE A 57 4.30 -0.30 0.38
CA ILE A 57 5.71 -0.31 0.76
C ILE A 57 6.08 0.98 1.50
N GLU A 58 5.66 2.13 0.98
CA GLU A 58 5.94 3.41 1.63
C GLU A 58 5.33 3.50 3.04
N LEU A 59 4.10 3.02 3.22
CA LEU A 59 3.44 2.98 4.53
C LEU A 59 4.14 2.03 5.51
N GLN A 60 4.55 0.85 5.04
CA GLN A 60 5.28 -0.12 5.86
C GLN A 60 6.66 0.42 6.28
N GLN A 61 7.38 1.07 5.37
CA GLN A 61 8.65 1.74 5.70
C GLN A 61 8.45 2.85 6.72
N ALA A 62 7.44 3.71 6.53
CA ALA A 62 7.12 4.78 7.47
C ALA A 62 6.73 4.24 8.86
N LEU A 63 6.03 3.10 8.93
CA LEU A 63 5.69 2.44 10.18
C LEU A 63 6.93 1.90 10.91
N LEU A 64 7.88 1.30 10.17
CA LEU A 64 9.15 0.84 10.74
C LEU A 64 9.96 2.01 11.30
N GLU A 65 10.06 3.10 10.56
CA GLU A 65 10.73 4.32 11.02
C GLU A 65 10.08 4.88 12.30
N TYR A 66 8.75 4.98 12.33
CA TYR A 66 8.00 5.44 13.50
C TYR A 66 8.26 4.56 14.73
N ASN A 67 8.19 3.23 14.55
CA ASN A 67 8.41 2.28 15.64
C ASN A 67 9.86 2.26 16.14
N ASN A 68 10.84 2.54 15.28
CA ASN A 68 12.24 2.65 15.70
C ASN A 68 12.46 3.92 16.54
N ASN A 69 11.90 5.06 16.11
CA ASN A 69 12.00 6.31 16.85
C ASN A 69 11.39 6.19 18.26
N LEU A 70 10.28 5.46 18.42
CA LEU A 70 9.66 5.21 19.73
C LEU A 70 10.50 4.34 20.68
N LYS A 71 11.48 3.58 20.17
CA LYS A 71 12.35 2.72 20.99
C LYS A 71 13.64 3.42 21.41
N GLU A 72 13.96 4.55 20.79
CA GLU A 72 15.13 5.37 21.10
C GLU A 72 14.84 6.45 22.15
N GLU A 73 13.58 6.65 22.53
CA GLU A 73 13.09 7.52 23.63
C GLU A 73 12.87 6.72 24.93
#